data_AF-A0A6G8ALL1-F1
#
_entry.id   AF-A0A6G8ALL1-F1
#
_cell.length_a   1.000
_cell.length_b   1.000
_cell.length_c   1.000
_cell.angle_alpha   90.00
_cell.angle_beta   90.00
_cell.angle_gamma   90.00
#
_symmetry.space_group_name_H-M   'P 1'
#
loop_
_entity.id
_entity.type
_entity.pdbx_description
1 polymer ?
#
loop_
_entity_poly.entity_id
_entity_poly.type
_entity_poly.pdbx_seq_one_letter_code
_entity_poly.pdbx_strand_id
1 'polypeptide(L)' 'MIDWKDLTITEYLYWGYLGASIVTMFISVIFIIRLYFFSLAITTVADVFLCLILFLISFYFRFNAFHYQKLLIENDK' A
#
# COMPACT_ATOMS: atom_id res chain seq x y z
N MET A 1 29.83 -12.91 -1.72
CA MET A 1 29.07 -13.92 -2.46
C MET A 1 27.61 -13.61 -2.16
N ILE A 2 26.91 -12.98 -3.10
CA ILE A 2 25.51 -12.57 -2.91
C ILE A 2 24.68 -13.85 -2.87
N ASP A 3 23.92 -14.05 -1.79
CA ASP A 3 22.99 -15.17 -1.70
C ASP A 3 21.78 -14.83 -2.58
N TRP A 4 21.75 -15.36 -3.80
CA TRP A 4 20.71 -15.12 -4.79
C TRP A 4 19.29 -15.35 -4.22
N LYS A 5 19.16 -16.22 -3.21
CA LYS A 5 17.91 -16.49 -2.52
C LYS A 5 17.37 -15.26 -1.78
N ASP A 6 18.24 -14.49 -1.12
CA ASP A 6 17.86 -13.28 -0.39
C ASP A 6 17.49 -12.14 -1.35
N LEU A 7 18.18 -12.05 -2.49
CA LEU A 7 17.86 -11.09 -3.54
C LEU A 7 16.45 -11.33 -4.12
N THR A 8 16.12 -12.60 -4.41
CA THR A 8 14.81 -12.99 -4.95
C THR A 8 13.67 -12.71 -3.97
N ILE A 9 13.89 -12.93 -2.68
CA ILE A 9 12.90 -12.64 -1.62
C ILE A 9 12.68 -11.13 -1.50
N THR A 10 13.77 -10.34 -1.52
CA THR A 10 13.69 -8.88 -1.43
C THR A 10 12.92 -8.28 -2.60
N GLU A 11 13.14 -8.80 -3.81
CA GLU A 11 12.41 -8.39 -5.01
C GLU A 11 10.93 -8.78 -4.94
N TYR A 12 10.63 -10.01 -4.51
CA TYR A 12 9.25 -10.45 -4.30
C TYR A 12 8.51 -9.55 -3.30
N LEU A 13 9.16 -9.20 -2.18
CA LEU A 13 8.60 -8.29 -1.18
C LEU A 13 8.39 -6.89 -1.76
N TYR A 14 9.34 -6.34 -2.51
CA TYR A 14 9.20 -5.05 -3.18
C TYR A 14 7.94 -5.01 -4.05
N TRP A 15 7.79 -5.96 -4.98
CA TRP A 15 6.63 -6.01 -5.87
C TRP A 15 5.33 -6.30 -5.12
N GLY A 16 5.37 -7.14 -4.09
CA GLY A 16 4.21 -7.42 -3.23
C GLY A 16 3.70 -6.17 -2.51
N TYR A 17 4.60 -5.41 -1.87
CA TYR A 17 4.26 -4.16 -1.18
C TYR A 17 3.83 -3.06 -2.17
N LEU A 18 4.47 -2.97 -3.34
CA LEU A 18 4.10 -2.01 -4.37
C LEU A 18 2.69 -2.29 -4.91
N GLY A 19 2.39 -3.56 -5.21
CA GLY A 19 1.07 -4.00 -5.66
C GLY A 19 -0.01 -3.77 -4.60
N ALA A 20 0.25 -4.16 -3.35
CA ALA A 20 -0.68 -3.93 -2.24
C ALA A 20 -0.97 -2.44 -2.01
N SER A 21 0.02 -1.57 -2.16
CA SER A 21 -0.16 -0.11 -2.09
C SER A 21 -1.11 0.42 -3.17
N ILE A 22 -0.96 -0.05 -4.43
CA ILE A 22 -1.83 0.35 -5.54
C ILE A 22 -3.27 -0.14 -5.31
N VAL A 23 -3.43 -1.41 -4.92
CA VAL A 23 -4.75 -2.00 -4.67
C VAL A 23 -5.48 -1.25 -3.54
N THR A 24 -4.79 -0.97 -2.43
CA THR A 24 -5.39 -0.25 -1.31
C THR A 24 -5.71 1.20 -1.65
N MET A 25 -4.90 1.87 -2.47
CA MET A 25 -5.21 3.20 -2.99
C MET A 25 -6.46 3.19 -3.88
N PHE A 26 -6.60 2.20 -4.75
CA PHE A 26 -7.78 2.05 -5.62
C PHE A 26 -9.06 1.79 -4.80
N ILE A 27 -8.98 0.91 -3.79
CA ILE A 27 -10.09 0.66 -2.85
C ILE A 27 -10.46 1.94 -2.11
N SER A 28 -9.48 2.72 -1.65
CA SER A 28 -9.72 4.01 -0.97
C SER A 28 -10.49 4.98 -1.85
N VAL A 29 -10.10 5.09 -3.13
CA VAL A 29 -10.79 5.95 -4.11
C VAL A 29 -12.23 5.51 -4.33
N ILE A 30 -12.48 4.21 -4.54
CA ILE A 30 -13.85 3.66 -4.67
C ILE A 30 -14.68 4.00 -3.42
N PHE A 31 -14.08 3.86 -2.24
CA PHE A 31 -14.77 4.12 -0.98
C PHE A 31 -15.10 5.61 -0.80
N ILE A 32 -14.21 6.52 -1.20
CA ILE A 32 -14.47 7.97 -1.21
C ILE A 32 -15.60 8.31 -2.18
N ILE A 33 -15.57 7.74 -3.39
CA ILE A 33 -16.61 7.96 -4.39
C ILE A 33 -17.96 7.49 -3.84
N ARG A 34 -17.99 6.31 -3.20
CA ARG A 34 -19.18 5.82 -2.51
C ARG A 34 -19.64 6.82 -1.44
N LEU A 35 -18.74 7.25 -0.56
CA LEU A 35 -19.02 8.24 0.49
C LEU A 35 -19.58 9.56 -0.04
N TYR A 36 -19.17 9.98 -1.24
CA TYR A 36 -19.67 11.18 -1.89
C TYR A 36 -21.10 11.00 -2.44
N PHE A 37 -21.39 9.86 -3.05
CA PHE A 37 -22.72 9.59 -3.64
C PHE A 37 -23.78 9.26 -2.59
N PHE A 38 -23.40 8.70 -1.45
CA PHE A 38 -24.33 8.50 -0.33
C PHE A 38 -24.36 9.76 0.56
N SER A 39 -25.57 10.26 0.84
CA SER A 39 -25.78 11.45 1.68
C SER A 39 -25.16 11.29 3.08
N LEU A 40 -24.71 12.41 3.68
CA LEU A 40 -24.18 12.53 5.04
C LEU A 40 -25.03 11.84 6.12
N ALA A 41 -26.34 11.67 5.87
CA ALA A 41 -27.25 10.96 6.78
C ALA A 41 -26.94 9.46 6.93
N ILE A 42 -26.28 8.85 5.94
CA ILE A 42 -25.90 7.44 5.92
C ILE A 42 -24.41 7.27 6.27
N THR A 43 -23.59 8.29 5.99
CA THR A 43 -22.17 8.30 6.32
C THR A 43 -21.94 8.29 7.82
N THR A 44 -21.42 7.19 8.33
CA THR A 44 -21.09 7.05 9.75
C THR A 44 -19.65 7.49 10.02
N VAL A 45 -19.34 7.79 11.29
CA VAL A 45 -17.95 8.02 11.75
C VAL A 45 -17.04 6.82 11.40
N ALA A 46 -17.60 5.61 11.39
CA ALA A 46 -16.86 4.40 11.03
C ALA A 46 -16.43 4.40 9.56
N ASP A 47 -17.22 4.96 8.63
CA ASP A 47 -16.85 5.04 7.22
C ASP A 47 -15.69 6.02 6.99
N VAL A 48 -15.71 7.17 7.68
CA VAL A 48 -14.59 8.13 7.65
C VAL A 48 -13.33 7.51 8.25
N PHE A 49 -13.47 6.81 9.38
CA PHE A 49 -12.35 6.12 10.04
C PHE A 49 -11.77 5.01 9.16
N LEU A 50 -12.62 4.23 8.48
CA LEU A 50 -12.19 3.21 7.53
C LEU A 50 -11.40 3.82 6.37
N CYS A 51 -11.85 4.96 5.85
CA CYS A 51 -11.14 5.68 4.80
C CYS A 51 -9.74 6.10 5.26
N LEU A 52 -9.60 6.66 6.47
CA LEU A 52 -8.32 7.00 7.07
C LEU A 52 -7.40 5.77 7.24
N ILE A 53 -7.94 4.65 7.70
CA ILE A 53 -7.19 3.39 7.83
C ILE A 53 -6.69 2.92 6.47
N LEU A 54 -7.53 2.94 5.43
CA LEU A 54 -7.14 2.50 4.09
C LEU A 54 -6.02 3.37 3.51
N PHE A 55 -6.06 4.68 3.76
CA PHE A 55 -4.96 5.58 3.41
C PHE A 55 -3.68 5.23 4.17
N LEU A 56 -3.75 5.04 5.49
CA LEU A 56 -2.59 4.67 6.30
C LEU A 56 -1.96 3.35 5.86
N ILE A 57 -2.78 2.34 5.54
CA ILE A 57 -2.32 1.05 5.01
C ILE A 57 -1.64 1.25 3.64
N SER A 58 -2.21 2.06 2.75
CA SER A 58 -1.61 2.34 1.45
C SER A 58 -0.24 3.02 1.58
N PHE A 59 -0.10 3.99 2.49
CA PHE A 59 1.18 4.62 2.82
C PHE A 59 2.17 3.64 3.44
N TYR A 60 1.72 2.78 4.35
CA TYR A 60 2.55 1.74 4.96
C TYR A 60 3.14 0.80 3.91
N PHE A 61 2.31 0.32 2.97
CA PHE A 61 2.78 -0.52 1.87
C PHE A 61 3.72 0.23 0.93
N ARG A 62 3.43 1.49 0.62
CA ARG A 62 4.30 2.34 -0.21
C ARG A 62 5.68 2.54 0.43
N PHE A 63 5.71 2.82 1.73
CA PHE A 63 6.94 2.99 2.50
C PHE A 63 7.79 1.72 2.49
N ASN A 64 7.17 0.57 2.74
CA ASN A 64 7.86 -0.72 2.68
C ASN A 64 8.39 -1.02 1.27
N ALA A 65 7.61 -0.75 0.22
CA ALA A 65 8.09 -0.90 -1.15
C ALA A 65 9.36 -0.07 -1.38
N PHE A 66 9.39 1.20 -0.97
CA PHE A 66 10.61 2.01 -1.09
C PHE A 66 11.78 1.48 -0.24
N HIS A 67 11.51 0.92 0.93
CA HIS A 67 12.54 0.27 1.75
C HIS A 67 13.16 -0.92 1.03
N TYR A 68 12.36 -1.85 0.51
CA TYR A 68 12.86 -3.01 -0.24
C TYR A 68 13.52 -2.61 -1.56
N GLN A 69 13.03 -1.57 -2.24
CA GLN A 69 13.68 -1.03 -3.44
C GLN A 69 15.10 -0.53 -3.13
N LYS A 70 15.27 0.17 -2.00
CA LYS A 70 16.58 0.64 -1.56
C LYS A 70 17.52 -0.53 -1.27
N LEU A 71 17.03 -1.58 -0.59
CA LEU A 71 17.80 -2.80 -0.33
C LEU A 71 18.23 -3.50 -1.63
N LEU A 72 17.37 -3.55 -2.65
CA LEU A 72 17.75 -4.10 -3.96
C LEU A 72 18.89 -3.32 -4.60
N ILE A 73 18.82 -1.98 -4.61
CA ILE A 73 19.85 -1.12 -5.19
C ILE A 73 21.19 -1.23 -4.43
N GLU A 74 21.16 -1.44 -3.11
CA GLU A 74 22.38 -1.62 -2.30
C GLU A 74 23.04 -2.98 -2.56
N ASN A 75 22.26 -4.04 -2.80
CA ASN A 75 22.81 -5.38 -3.06
C ASN A 75 23.32 -5.58 -4.50
N ASP A 76 22.92 -4.70 -5.44
CA ASP A 76 23.35 -4.74 -6.85
C ASP A 76 24.69 -3.99 -7.09
N LYS A 77 25.21 -3.29 -6.06
CA LYS A 77 26.50 -2.57 -6.07
C LYS A 77 27.64 -3.38 -5.47
#